data_AF-A0A7C3DHA8-F1
#
_entry.id   AF-A0A7C3DHA8-F1
#
_cell.length_a   1.000
_cell.length_b   1.000
_cell.length_c   1.000
_cell.angle_alpha   90.00
_cell.angle_beta   90.00
_cell.angle_gamma   90.00
#
_symmetry.space_group_name_H-M   'P 1'
#
loop_
_entity.id
_entity.type
_entity.pdbx_description
1 polymer ?
#
loop_
_entity_poly.entity_id
_entity_poly.type
_entity_poly.pdbx_seq_one_letter_code
_entity_poly.pdbx_strand_id
1 'polypeptide(L)'
;MIWWRRLFTRKPEKAPLRGRPAVRRQKNYSAASGYAYEYFFEGFRDEGGCRCYVFTVSADRKAWFELTVLVEDRAIESWAAHHGRSLADNERYAVAKMALFEAFDERPDPGSMQKPVRVGPEEAEQLLSRLGLD
;
A
#
# COMPACT_ATOMS: atom_id res chain seq x y z
N MET A 1 -16.87 43.73 -1.17
CA MET A 1 -17.12 42.45 -1.86
C MET A 1 -15.80 41.70 -2.05
N ILE A 2 -15.51 40.74 -1.16
CA ILE A 2 -14.26 39.95 -1.16
C ILE A 2 -14.65 38.52 -1.57
N TRP A 3 -14.74 38.24 -2.87
CA TRP A 3 -15.30 36.98 -3.38
C TRP A 3 -14.39 36.21 -4.35
N TRP A 4 -13.08 36.49 -4.35
CA TRP A 4 -12.17 35.96 -5.39
C TRP A 4 -10.91 35.25 -4.85
N ARG A 5 -10.78 35.00 -3.55
CA ARG A 5 -9.54 34.46 -2.93
C ARG A 5 -9.54 32.96 -2.58
N ARG A 6 -10.45 32.15 -3.15
CA ARG A 6 -10.60 30.72 -2.80
C ARG A 6 -10.55 29.74 -3.98
N LEU A 7 -9.93 30.12 -5.08
CA LEU A 7 -9.68 29.21 -6.19
C LEU A 7 -8.17 29.06 -6.32
N PHE A 8 -7.67 27.82 -6.36
CA PHE A 8 -6.26 27.44 -6.49
C PHE A 8 -5.40 27.38 -5.22
N THR A 9 -5.85 26.66 -4.19
CA THR A 9 -4.90 25.77 -3.50
C THR A 9 -4.55 24.64 -4.49
N ARG A 10 -3.52 24.85 -5.30
CA ARG A 10 -2.93 23.80 -6.14
C ARG A 10 -2.51 22.69 -5.17
N LYS A 11 -3.18 21.53 -5.22
CA LYS A 11 -2.77 20.35 -4.45
C LYS A 11 -1.29 20.13 -4.81
N PRO A 12 -0.37 20.09 -3.84
CA PRO A 12 1.04 19.89 -4.17
C PRO A 12 1.16 18.64 -5.03
N GLU A 13 1.90 18.75 -6.13
CA GLU A 13 2.12 17.65 -7.06
C GLU A 13 2.78 16.51 -6.27
N LYS A 14 2.14 15.34 -6.27
CA LYS A 14 2.64 14.18 -5.53
C LYS A 14 4.05 13.84 -6.03
N ALA A 15 4.97 13.56 -5.12
CA ALA A 15 6.32 13.13 -5.49
C ALA A 15 6.28 11.92 -6.44
N PRO A 16 7.20 11.83 -7.41
CA PRO A 16 7.23 10.74 -8.38
C PRO A 16 7.43 9.39 -7.68
N LEU A 17 6.84 8.33 -8.24
CA LEU A 17 7.01 6.97 -7.73
C LEU A 17 8.42 6.45 -8.02
N ARG A 18 8.98 5.73 -7.06
CA ARG A 18 10.28 5.05 -7.10
C ARG A 18 10.08 3.53 -7.06
N GLY A 19 11.12 2.78 -7.43
CA GLY A 19 11.11 1.31 -7.32
C GLY A 19 10.14 0.60 -8.29
N ARG A 20 9.63 1.29 -9.31
CA ARG A 20 8.81 0.66 -10.35
C ARG A 20 9.66 -0.36 -11.13
N PRO A 21 9.18 -1.60 -11.33
CA PRO A 21 9.89 -2.58 -12.14
C PRO A 21 10.04 -2.10 -13.60
N ALA A 22 11.20 -2.37 -14.22
CA ALA A 22 11.43 -2.04 -15.63
C ALA A 22 10.41 -2.68 -16.58
N VAL A 23 9.93 -3.88 -16.23
CA VAL A 23 8.84 -4.56 -16.93
C VAL A 23 7.63 -4.60 -16.01
N ARG A 24 6.55 -3.95 -16.43
CA ARG A 24 5.26 -3.98 -15.72
C ARG A 24 4.64 -5.37 -15.86
N ARG A 25 4.58 -6.12 -14.76
CA ARG A 25 4.04 -7.48 -14.72
C ARG A 25 2.67 -7.49 -14.05
N GLN A 26 1.69 -8.08 -14.74
CA GLN A 26 0.39 -8.37 -14.13
C GLN A 26 0.52 -9.54 -13.15
N LYS A 27 -0.16 -9.43 -12.02
CA LYS A 27 -0.31 -10.47 -11.02
C LYS A 27 -1.79 -10.73 -10.79
N ASN A 28 -2.13 -11.96 -10.44
CA ASN A 28 -3.49 -12.39 -10.14
C ASN A 28 -3.51 -12.96 -8.72
N TYR A 29 -4.58 -12.71 -7.98
CA TYR A 29 -4.79 -13.21 -6.62
C TYR A 29 -6.25 -13.65 -6.45
N SER A 30 -6.45 -14.91 -6.05
CA SER A 30 -7.77 -15.46 -5.73
C SER A 30 -8.00 -15.28 -4.24
N ALA A 31 -8.89 -14.37 -3.89
CA ALA A 31 -9.13 -13.98 -2.51
C ALA A 31 -10.14 -14.87 -1.80
N ALA A 32 -10.01 -14.98 -0.48
CA ALA A 32 -10.95 -15.67 0.39
C ALA A 32 -12.36 -15.03 0.38
N SER A 33 -12.46 -13.75 0.02
CA SER A 33 -13.71 -13.02 -0.22
C SER A 33 -14.52 -13.57 -1.41
N GLY A 34 -13.95 -14.47 -2.21
CA GLY A 34 -14.56 -15.05 -3.41
C GLY A 34 -14.30 -14.26 -4.70
N TYR A 35 -13.59 -13.13 -4.61
CA TYR A 35 -13.17 -12.33 -5.77
C TYR A 35 -11.79 -12.76 -6.28
N ALA A 36 -11.57 -12.61 -7.59
CA ALA A 36 -10.24 -12.73 -8.19
C ALA A 36 -9.75 -11.34 -8.62
N TYR A 37 -8.67 -10.89 -8.00
CA TYR A 37 -8.06 -9.60 -8.27
C TYR A 37 -6.90 -9.73 -9.25
N GLU A 38 -6.82 -8.80 -10.20
CA GLU A 38 -5.65 -8.55 -11.01
C GLU A 38 -5.00 -7.26 -10.55
N TYR A 39 -3.67 -7.24 -10.46
CA TYR A 39 -2.97 -6.06 -10.00
C TYR A 39 -1.57 -5.90 -10.60
N PHE A 40 -1.12 -4.65 -10.60
CA PHE A 40 0.22 -4.23 -10.98
C PHE A 40 0.85 -3.45 -9.84
N PHE A 41 2.12 -3.68 -9.58
CA PHE A 41 2.90 -2.80 -8.71
C PHE A 41 3.44 -1.61 -9.51
N GLU A 42 3.11 -0.39 -9.11
CA GLU A 42 3.51 0.84 -9.81
C GLU A 42 4.71 1.54 -9.16
N GLY A 43 5.13 1.12 -7.98
CA GLY A 43 6.22 1.70 -7.21
C GLY A 43 5.77 2.22 -5.85
N PHE A 44 6.63 3.01 -5.22
CA PHE A 44 6.37 3.61 -3.92
C PHE A 44 6.89 5.05 -3.82
N ARG A 45 6.37 5.81 -2.86
CA ARG A 45 6.90 7.13 -2.47
C ARG A 45 6.86 7.28 -0.96
N ASP A 46 7.80 8.04 -0.39
CA ASP A 46 7.74 8.39 1.03
C ASP A 46 6.96 9.71 1.15
N GLU A 47 5.87 9.72 1.91
CA GLU A 47 4.96 10.86 2.04
C GLU A 47 4.22 10.80 3.38
N GLY A 48 4.24 11.90 4.14
CA GLY A 48 3.45 12.02 5.37
C GLY A 48 3.80 11.01 6.48
N GLY A 49 5.08 10.68 6.65
CA GLY A 49 5.54 9.71 7.65
C GLY A 49 5.17 8.26 7.32
N CYS A 50 4.93 7.97 6.05
CA CYS A 50 4.63 6.65 5.54
C CYS A 50 5.42 6.39 4.26
N ARG A 51 5.79 5.12 4.04
CA ARG A 51 6.09 4.62 2.70
C ARG A 51 4.81 4.14 2.04
N CYS A 52 4.37 4.87 1.02
CA CYS A 52 3.15 4.63 0.25
C CYS A 52 3.47 3.75 -0.96
N TYR A 53 3.06 2.48 -0.91
CA TYR A 53 3.16 1.54 -2.02
C TYR A 53 1.90 1.61 -2.88
N VAL A 54 2.07 1.81 -4.18
CA VAL A 54 0.97 2.05 -5.11
C VAL A 54 0.77 0.85 -6.02
N PHE A 55 -0.48 0.41 -6.09
CA PHE A 55 -0.92 -0.70 -6.92
C PHE A 55 -2.06 -0.25 -7.82
N THR A 56 -2.04 -0.68 -9.08
CA THR A 56 -3.22 -0.59 -9.95
C THR A 56 -3.95 -1.92 -9.84
N VAL A 57 -5.23 -1.91 -9.47
CA VAL A 57 -6.01 -3.11 -9.11
C VAL A 57 -7.30 -3.15 -9.94
N SER A 58 -7.76 -4.36 -10.27
CA SER A 58 -9.09 -4.63 -10.81
C SER A 58 -9.64 -5.94 -10.28
N ALA A 59 -10.95 -6.01 -10.03
CA ALA A 59 -11.65 -7.24 -9.65
C ALA A 59 -12.44 -7.87 -10.81
N ASP A 60 -12.63 -7.14 -11.91
CA ASP A 60 -13.47 -7.53 -13.05
C ASP A 60 -12.75 -7.43 -14.41
N ARG A 61 -11.46 -7.04 -14.38
CA ARG A 61 -10.57 -6.76 -15.53
C ARG A 61 -11.00 -5.59 -16.41
N LYS A 62 -12.05 -4.86 -16.01
CA LYS A 62 -12.64 -3.75 -16.76
C LYS A 62 -12.42 -2.44 -16.03
N ALA A 63 -12.80 -2.39 -14.76
CA ALA A 63 -12.61 -1.26 -13.87
C ALA A 63 -11.26 -1.38 -13.15
N TRP A 64 -10.33 -0.49 -13.49
CA TRP A 64 -9.02 -0.39 -12.86
C TRP A 64 -8.96 0.86 -11.98
N PHE A 65 -8.44 0.71 -10.77
CA PHE A 65 -8.28 1.81 -9.82
C PHE A 65 -6.93 1.73 -9.10
N GLU A 66 -6.49 2.89 -8.58
CA GLU A 66 -5.30 2.98 -7.73
C GLU A 66 -5.66 2.56 -6.29
N LEU A 67 -4.91 1.61 -5.73
CA LEU A 67 -4.90 1.30 -4.31
C LEU A 67 -3.53 1.68 -3.74
N THR A 68 -3.53 2.37 -2.60
CA THR A 68 -2.30 2.67 -1.87
C THR A 68 -2.27 1.91 -0.55
N VAL A 69 -1.16 1.22 -0.30
CA VAL A 69 -0.82 0.65 1.02
C VAL A 69 0.18 1.59 1.68
N LEU A 70 -0.20 2.18 2.82
CA LEU A 70 0.65 3.07 3.61
C LEU A 70 1.28 2.28 4.74
N VAL A 71 2.58 2.08 4.67
CA VAL A 71 3.36 1.52 5.78
C VAL A 71 3.93 2.67 6.57
N GLU A 72 3.50 2.83 7.82
CA GLU A 72 3.93 3.93 8.67
C GLU A 72 5.42 3.79 9.03
N ASP A 73 6.18 4.89 9.01
CA ASP A 73 7.60 4.84 9.35
C ASP A 73 7.80 4.40 10.81
N ARG A 74 6.94 4.84 11.72
CA ARG A 74 6.93 4.40 13.14
C ARG A 74 6.72 2.89 13.30
N ALA A 75 6.02 2.24 12.38
CA ALA A 75 5.82 0.80 12.45
C ALA A 75 7.14 0.06 12.23
N ILE A 76 7.93 0.55 11.27
CA ILE A 76 9.24 -0.01 10.94
C ILE A 76 10.28 0.35 11.99
N GLU A 77 10.24 1.56 12.53
CA GLU A 77 11.10 1.99 13.64
C GLU A 77 10.83 1.17 14.91
N SER A 78 9.55 0.95 15.25
CA SER A 78 9.15 0.12 16.40
C SER A 78 9.63 -1.31 16.25
N TRP A 79 9.39 -1.94 15.09
CA TRP A 79 9.84 -3.29 14.82
C TRP A 79 11.38 -3.39 14.87
N ALA A 80 12.10 -2.42 14.30
CA ALA A 80 13.56 -2.42 14.29
C ALA A 80 14.16 -2.25 15.69
N ALA A 81 13.54 -1.43 16.53
CA ALA A 81 13.94 -1.25 17.93
C ALA A 81 13.75 -2.53 18.75
N HIS A 82 12.67 -3.29 18.49
CA HIS A 82 12.39 -4.56 19.18
C HIS A 82 13.37 -5.67 18.78
N HIS A 83 13.69 -5.78 17.49
CA HIS A 83 14.51 -6.88 16.94
C HIS A 83 16.00 -6.54 16.77
N GLY A 84 16.40 -5.28 17.03
CA GLY A 84 17.78 -4.84 16.95
C GLY A 84 18.36 -4.78 15.53
N ARG A 85 17.52 -4.80 14.49
CA ARG A 85 17.94 -4.68 13.09
C ARG A 85 16.95 -3.87 12.26
N SER A 86 17.43 -3.20 11.23
CA SER A 86 16.57 -2.51 10.26
C SER A 86 15.94 -3.50 9.27
N LEU A 87 14.74 -3.17 8.78
CA LEU A 87 14.12 -3.87 7.65
C LEU A 87 14.71 -3.39 6.33
N ALA A 88 15.04 -4.35 5.46
CA ALA A 88 15.41 -4.07 4.08
C ALA A 88 14.19 -3.64 3.24
N ASP A 89 14.43 -2.98 2.11
CA ASP A 89 13.38 -2.46 1.23
C ASP A 89 12.43 -3.55 0.71
N ASN A 90 12.97 -4.75 0.46
CA ASN A 90 12.19 -5.92 0.04
C ASN A 90 11.32 -6.47 1.18
N GLU A 91 11.79 -6.46 2.43
CA GLU A 91 11.00 -6.86 3.61
C GLU A 91 9.87 -5.87 3.85
N ARG A 92 10.15 -4.56 3.79
CA ARG A 92 9.10 -3.52 3.91
C ARG A 92 8.06 -3.62 2.78
N TYR A 93 8.50 -3.96 1.56
CA TYR A 93 7.57 -4.25 0.46
C TYR A 93 6.76 -5.53 0.70
N ALA A 94 7.35 -6.57 1.31
CA ALA A 94 6.63 -7.78 1.65
C ALA A 94 5.49 -7.49 2.64
N VAL A 95 5.72 -6.65 3.66
CA VAL A 95 4.66 -6.16 4.56
C VAL A 95 3.53 -5.49 3.79
N ALA A 96 3.85 -4.54 2.91
CA ALA A 96 2.84 -3.85 2.11
C ALA A 96 2.04 -4.80 1.22
N LYS A 97 2.69 -5.81 0.66
CA LYS A 97 2.05 -6.83 -0.19
C LYS A 97 1.17 -7.79 0.63
N MET A 98 1.58 -8.16 1.84
CA MET A 98 0.74 -8.97 2.74
C MET A 98 -0.52 -8.22 3.15
N ALA A 99 -0.39 -6.95 3.55
CA ALA A 99 -1.54 -6.10 3.89
C ALA A 99 -2.49 -5.88 2.69
N LEU A 100 -1.96 -5.84 1.45
CA LEU A 100 -2.79 -5.82 0.24
C LEU A 100 -3.63 -7.09 0.11
N PHE A 101 -3.05 -8.26 0.40
CA PHE A 101 -3.73 -9.55 0.30
C PHE A 101 -4.80 -9.71 1.39
N GLU A 102 -4.49 -9.34 2.63
CA GLU A 102 -5.51 -9.28 3.69
C GLU A 102 -6.66 -8.36 3.31
N ALA A 103 -6.37 -7.20 2.73
CA ALA A 103 -7.43 -6.32 2.23
C ALA A 103 -8.26 -6.98 1.12
N PHE A 104 -7.67 -7.78 0.23
CA PHE A 104 -8.43 -8.55 -0.77
C PHE A 104 -9.31 -9.63 -0.13
N ASP A 105 -8.81 -10.28 0.92
CA ASP A 105 -9.48 -11.38 1.61
C ASP A 105 -10.62 -10.93 2.52
N GLU A 106 -10.43 -9.81 3.23
CA GLU A 106 -11.32 -9.40 4.32
C GLU A 106 -12.37 -8.37 3.91
N ARG A 107 -12.07 -7.56 2.88
CA ARG A 107 -13.00 -6.50 2.47
C ARG A 107 -14.21 -7.10 1.74
N PRO A 108 -15.43 -6.61 2.03
CA PRO A 108 -16.67 -7.29 1.61
C PRO A 108 -16.93 -7.19 0.10
N ASP A 109 -16.44 -6.14 -0.56
CA ASP A 109 -16.68 -5.90 -1.98
C ASP A 109 -15.56 -5.07 -2.63
N PRO A 110 -15.37 -5.15 -3.97
CA PRO A 110 -14.35 -4.39 -4.68
C PRO A 110 -14.48 -2.87 -4.57
N GLY A 111 -15.67 -2.32 -4.33
CA GLY A 111 -15.86 -0.88 -4.12
C GLY A 111 -15.17 -0.40 -2.85
N SER A 112 -15.18 -1.22 -1.80
CA SER A 112 -14.46 -0.94 -0.55
C SER A 112 -12.93 -0.95 -0.71
N MET A 113 -12.38 -1.55 -1.78
CA MET A 113 -10.95 -1.53 -2.12
C MET A 113 -10.42 -0.15 -2.53
N GLN A 114 -11.29 0.81 -2.83
CA GLN A 114 -10.89 2.20 -3.15
C GLN A 114 -10.30 2.94 -1.94
N LYS A 115 -10.55 2.44 -0.72
CA LYS A 115 -9.95 3.00 0.50
C LYS A 115 -8.49 2.56 0.62
N PRO A 116 -7.57 3.44 1.01
CA PRO A 116 -6.20 3.03 1.28
C PRO A 116 -6.13 1.97 2.40
N VAL A 117 -5.09 1.13 2.37
CA VAL A 117 -4.74 0.21 3.46
C VAL A 117 -3.65 0.89 4.29
N ARG A 118 -3.77 0.90 5.62
CA ARG A 118 -2.78 1.50 6.52
C ARG A 118 -2.22 0.44 7.45
N VAL A 119 -0.91 0.33 7.49
CA VAL A 119 -0.17 -0.62 8.31
C VAL A 119 0.53 0.15 9.42
N GLY A 120 0.01 -0.01 10.64
CA GLY A 120 0.61 0.53 11.87
C GLY A 120 1.60 -0.44 12.53
N PRO A 121 2.15 -0.10 13.71
CA PRO A 121 3.14 -0.93 14.40
C PRO A 121 2.66 -2.36 14.69
N GLU A 122 1.47 -2.52 15.27
CA GLU A 122 0.93 -3.85 15.62
C GLU A 122 0.68 -4.72 14.38
N GLU A 123 0.17 -4.12 13.31
CA GLU A 123 -0.08 -4.81 12.04
C GLU A 123 1.25 -5.22 11.37
N ALA A 124 2.23 -4.33 11.34
CA ALA A 124 3.55 -4.64 10.79
C ALA A 124 4.21 -5.80 11.54
N GLU A 125 4.14 -5.81 12.88
CA GLU A 125 4.65 -6.90 13.73
C GLU A 125 4.02 -8.25 13.35
N GLN A 126 2.69 -8.30 13.28
CA GLN A 126 1.95 -9.52 12.93
C GLN A 126 2.29 -10.01 11.52
N LEU A 127 2.33 -9.11 10.55
CA LEU A 127 2.68 -9.43 9.16
C LEU A 127 4.11 -9.94 9.02
N LEU A 128 5.06 -9.33 9.73
CA LEU A 128 6.47 -9.74 9.72
C LEU A 128 6.66 -11.09 10.41
N SER A 129 5.98 -11.34 11.52
CA SER A 129 5.97 -12.64 12.20
C SER A 129 5.46 -13.76 11.26
N ARG A 130 4.39 -13.50 10.49
CA ARG A 130 3.86 -14.46 9.50
C ARG A 130 4.83 -14.74 8.35
N LEU A 131 5.74 -13.81 8.06
CA LEU A 131 6.82 -13.99 7.10
C LEU A 131 8.05 -14.71 7.70
N GLY A 132 8.02 -15.04 8.99
CA GLY A 132 9.13 -15.65 9.73
C GLY A 132 10.25 -14.66 10.06
N LEU A 133 9.91 -13.38 10.19
CA LEU A 133 10.83 -12.30 10.55
C LEU A 133 10.52 -11.86 11.99
N ASP A 134 11.20 -12.52 12.93
CA ASP A 134 11.28 -12.19 14.36
C ASP A 134 12.71 -11.72 14.73
#